data_AF-A0A139MX88-F1
#
_entry.id   AF-A0A139MX88-F1
#
_cell.length_a   1.000
_cell.length_b   1.000
_cell.length_c   1.000
_cell.angle_alpha   90.00
_cell.angle_beta   90.00
_cell.angle_gamma   90.00
#
_symmetry.space_group_name_H-M   'P 1'
#
loop_
_entity.id
_entity.type
_entity.pdbx_description
1 polymer ?
#
loop_
_entity_poly.entity_id
_entity_poly.type
_entity_poly.pdbx_seq_one_letter_code
_entity_poly.pdbx_strand_id
1 'polypeptide(L)' 'MPVDFERIECLDKELTIHDKHEIVINGGVLIKELQYKPGPELGQVLKEIEEKIVLGELANDKEAIFDFIRKENK' A
#
# COMPACT_ATOMS: atom_id res chain seq x y z
N MET A 1 -11.17 2.51 31.91
CA MET A 1 -10.95 1.32 31.07
C MET A 1 -9.46 1.09 31.02
N PRO A 2 -8.93 -0.06 31.49
CA PRO A 2 -7.53 -0.40 31.32
C PRO A 2 -7.23 -0.66 29.83
N VAL A 3 -6.04 -0.26 29.37
CA VAL A 3 -5.56 -0.54 28.01
C VAL A 3 -5.09 -1.99 27.97
N ASP A 4 -5.54 -2.74 26.96
CA ASP A 4 -5.17 -4.13 26.72
C ASP A 4 -4.01 -4.19 25.71
N PHE A 5 -2.79 -4.32 26.23
CA PHE A 5 -1.58 -4.33 25.42
C PHE A 5 -1.40 -5.62 24.63
N GLU A 6 -1.83 -6.77 25.16
CA GLU A 6 -1.76 -8.05 24.46
C GLU A 6 -2.61 -8.02 23.18
N ARG A 7 -3.80 -7.42 23.27
CA ARG A 7 -4.67 -7.26 22.11
C ARG A 7 -4.07 -6.35 21.03
N ILE A 8 -3.37 -5.29 21.42
CA ILE A 8 -2.71 -4.37 20.47
C ILE A 8 -1.59 -5.12 19.74
N GLU A 9 -0.77 -5.91 20.44
CA GLU A 9 0.31 -6.68 19.83
C GLU A 9 -0.18 -7.76 18.87
N CYS A 10 -1.29 -8.44 19.18
CA CYS A 10 -1.87 -9.43 18.27
C CYS A 10 -2.38 -8.79 16.98
N LEU A 11 -3.07 -7.65 17.08
CA LEU A 11 -3.58 -6.92 15.92
C LEU A 11 -2.44 -6.38 15.04
N ASP A 12 -1.37 -5.88 15.65
CA ASP A 12 -0.19 -5.42 14.92
C ASP A 12 0.42 -6.58 14.10
N LYS A 13 0.62 -7.75 14.71
CA LYS A 13 1.18 -8.95 14.05
C LYS A 13 0.31 -9.52 12.92
N GLU A 14 -0.97 -9.19 12.87
CA GLU A 14 -1.90 -9.63 11.82
C GLU A 14 -1.85 -8.73 10.58
N LEU A 15 -1.17 -7.57 10.64
CA LEU A 15 -1.02 -6.68 9.50
C LEU A 15 -0.17 -7.31 8.40
N THR A 16 -0.60 -7.14 7.15
CA THR A 16 0.15 -7.62 5.96
C THR A 16 1.52 -6.95 5.84
N ILE A 17 1.63 -5.69 6.28
CA ILE A 17 2.87 -4.90 6.37
C ILE A 17 2.84 -4.10 7.67
N HIS A 18 3.99 -3.92 8.31
CA HIS A 18 4.12 -3.07 9.50
C HIS A 18 4.71 -1.69 9.16
N ASP A 19 5.48 -1.59 8.07
CA ASP A 19 6.14 -0.38 7.63
C ASP A 19 6.00 -0.16 6.11
N LYS A 20 5.88 1.10 5.69
CA LYS A 20 5.77 1.50 4.28
C LYS A 20 6.96 1.04 3.42
N HIS A 21 8.15 0.86 4.01
CA HIS A 21 9.33 0.35 3.31
C HIS A 21 9.19 -1.13 2.90
N GLU A 22 8.21 -1.85 3.46
CA GLU A 22 7.88 -3.21 3.04
C GLU A 22 7.14 -3.24 1.71
N ILE A 23 6.53 -2.12 1.28
CA ILE A 23 5.84 -2.04 -0.01
C ILE A 23 6.86 -2.20 -1.15
N VAL A 24 6.61 -3.16 -2.03
CA VAL A 24 7.53 -3.52 -3.14
C VAL A 24 7.64 -2.46 -4.25
N ILE A 25 6.82 -1.42 -4.21
CA ILE A 25 6.84 -0.29 -5.14
C ILE A 25 7.01 1.05 -4.43
N ASN A 26 7.63 1.99 -5.14
CA ASN A 26 7.73 3.39 -4.73
C ASN A 26 7.28 4.32 -5.85
N GLY A 27 7.20 5.63 -5.56
CA GLY A 27 6.81 6.62 -6.57
C GLY A 27 7.69 6.64 -7.82
N GLY A 28 8.97 6.32 -7.68
CA GLY A 28 9.90 6.23 -8.82
C GLY A 28 9.55 5.11 -9.80
N VAL A 29 9.04 3.98 -9.29
CA VAL A 29 8.55 2.86 -10.11
C VAL A 29 7.32 3.30 -10.91
N LEU A 30 6.36 3.97 -10.26
CA LEU A 30 5.13 4.44 -10.91
C LEU A 30 5.39 5.48 -12.00
N ILE A 31 6.31 6.42 -11.76
CA ILE A 31 6.71 7.41 -12.76
C ILE A 31 7.35 6.75 -13.98
N LYS A 32 8.21 5.74 -13.78
CA LYS A 32 8.95 5.08 -14.87
C LYS A 32 8.09 4.10 -15.67
N GLU A 33 7.34 3.24 -14.98
CA GLU A 33 6.65 2.10 -15.59
C GLU A 33 5.23 2.46 -16.05
N LEU A 34 4.57 3.39 -15.35
CA LEU A 34 3.18 3.79 -15.61
C LEU A 34 3.06 5.24 -16.08
N GLN A 35 4.19 5.92 -16.32
CA GLN A 35 4.25 7.31 -16.84
C GLN A 35 3.49 8.33 -15.97
N TYR A 36 3.32 8.05 -14.68
CA TYR A 36 2.74 9.01 -13.74
C TYR A 36 3.60 10.27 -13.66
N LYS A 37 2.93 11.42 -13.53
CA LYS A 37 3.62 12.69 -13.27
C LYS A 37 3.87 12.85 -11.78
N PRO A 38 5.03 13.40 -11.38
CA PRO A 38 5.24 13.78 -9.99
C PRO A 38 4.20 14.84 -9.59
N GLY A 39 3.53 14.64 -8.45
CA GLY A 39 2.51 15.55 -7.96
C GLY A 39 1.61 14.93 -6.88
N PRO A 40 0.60 15.68 -6.40
CA PRO A 40 -0.32 15.23 -5.36
C PRO A 40 -1.05 13.93 -5.72
N GLU A 41 -1.42 13.77 -6.99
CA GLU A 41 -2.11 12.60 -7.53
C GLU A 41 -1.29 11.31 -7.35
N LEU A 42 0.01 11.34 -7.65
CA LEU A 42 0.92 10.21 -7.41
C LEU A 42 0.96 9.84 -5.92
N GLY A 43 0.96 10.85 -5.04
CA GLY A 43 0.93 10.63 -3.59
C GLY A 43 -0.38 9.99 -3.12
N GLN A 44 -1.51 10.36 -3.72
CA GLN A 44 -2.83 9.77 -3.43
C GLN A 44 -2.86 8.29 -3.84
N VAL A 45 -2.41 7.97 -5.06
CA VAL A 45 -2.34 6.58 -5.55
C VAL A 45 -1.44 5.72 -4.66
N LEU A 46 -0.28 6.24 -4.25
CA LEU A 46 0.61 5.52 -3.32
C LEU A 46 -0.04 5.26 -1.96
N LYS A 47 -0.84 6.20 -1.45
CA LYS A 47 -1.55 6.05 -0.17
C LYS A 47 -2.66 5.02 -0.28
N GLU A 48 -3.40 4.99 -1.38
CA GLU A 48 -4.45 4.01 -1.62
C GLU A 48 -3.91 2.58 -1.72
N ILE A 49 -2.78 2.41 -2.42
CA ILE A 49 -2.10 1.12 -2.50
C ILE A 49 -1.66 0.65 -1.10
N GLU A 50 -1.05 1.55 -0.32
CA GLU A 50 -0.66 1.26 1.06
C GLU A 50 -1.87 0.84 1.92
N GLU A 51 -2.96 1.61 1.88
CA GLU A 51 -4.17 1.29 2.63
C GLU A 51 -4.74 -0.09 2.24
N LYS A 52 -4.81 -0.40 0.94
CA LYS A 52 -5.33 -1.69 0.48
C LYS A 52 -4.42 -2.87 0.85
N ILE A 53 -3.10 -2.68 0.88
CA ILE A 53 -2.17 -3.72 1.33
C ILE A 53 -2.33 -3.96 2.84
N VAL A 54 -2.39 -2.89 3.63
CA VAL A 54 -2.59 -2.97 5.08
C VAL A 54 -3.92 -3.66 5.42
N LEU A 55 -4.98 -3.36 4.66
CA LEU A 55 -6.29 -4.01 4.80
C LEU A 55 -6.33 -5.46 4.28
N GLY A 56 -5.27 -5.93 3.61
CA GLY A 56 -5.21 -7.26 2.99
C GLY A 56 -6.05 -7.40 1.71
N GLU A 57 -6.55 -6.30 1.15
CA GLU A 57 -7.31 -6.26 -0.11
C GLU A 57 -6.41 -6.35 -1.35
N LEU A 58 -5.15 -5.98 -1.21
CA LEU A 58 -4.15 -5.98 -2.27
C LEU A 58 -2.90 -6.71 -1.80
N ALA A 59 -2.45 -7.70 -2.59
CA ALA A 59 -1.19 -8.36 -2.31
C ALA A 59 -0.03 -7.36 -2.48
N ASN A 60 0.95 -7.42 -1.57
CA ASN A 60 2.19 -6.66 -1.68
C ASN A 60 3.11 -7.27 -2.77
N ASP A 61 2.63 -7.28 -4.01
CA ASP A 61 3.30 -7.81 -5.19
C ASP A 61 3.24 -6.80 -6.33
N LYS A 62 4.32 -6.72 -7.11
CA LYS A 62 4.45 -5.70 -8.16
C LYS A 62 3.40 -5.87 -9.26
N GLU A 63 3.09 -7.10 -9.65
CA GLU A 63 2.08 -7.37 -10.69
C GLU A 63 0.67 -7.07 -10.17
N ALA A 64 0.35 -7.52 -8.94
CA ALA A 64 -0.94 -7.25 -8.32
C ALA A 64 -1.23 -5.74 -8.22
N ILE A 65 -0.22 -4.96 -7.80
CA ILE A 65 -0.33 -3.51 -7.67
C ILE A 65 -0.45 -2.84 -9.04
N PHE A 66 0.29 -3.28 -10.05
CA PHE A 66 0.17 -2.73 -11.41
C PHE A 66 -1.20 -3.03 -12.02
N ASP A 67 -1.73 -4.22 -11.81
CA ASP A 67 -3.07 -4.59 -12.27
C ASP A 67 -4.16 -3.78 -11.56
N PHE A 68 -3.98 -3.49 -10.27
CA PHE A 68 -4.85 -2.59 -9.53
C PHE A 68 -4.89 -1.19 -10.15
N ILE A 69 -3.72 -0.56 -10.35
CA ILE A 69 -3.62 0.79 -10.90
C ILE A 69 -4.20 0.86 -12.33
N ARG A 70 -3.94 -0.17 -13.15
CA ARG A 70 -4.48 -0.25 -14.52
C ARG A 70 -6.00 -0.38 -14.56
N LYS A 71 -6.62 -1.00 -13.54
CA LYS A 71 -8.08 -1.10 -13.43
C LYS A 71 -8.71 0.22 -12.99
N GLU A 72 -8.06 0.97 -12.11
CA GLU A 72 -8.55 2.28 -11.68
C GLU A 72 -8.49 3.35 -12.77
N ASN A 73 -7.48 3.30 -13.65
CA ASN A 73 -7.32 4.26 -14.75
C ASN A 73 -8.23 3.98 -15.97
N LYS A 74 -9.24 3.11 -15.84
CA LYS A 74 -10.07 2.64 -16.95
C LYS A 74 -11.53 3.06 -16.79
#